data_AF-A0A834ES09-F1
#
_entry.id   AF-A0A834ES09-F1
#
_cell.length_a   1.000
_cell.length_b   1.000
_cell.length_c   1.000
_cell.angle_alpha   90.00
_cell.angle_beta   90.00
_cell.angle_gamma   90.00
#
_symmetry.space_group_name_H-M   'P 1'
#
loop_
_entity.id
_entity.type
_entity.pdbx_description
1 polymer ?
#
loop_
_entity_poly.entity_id
_entity_poly.type
_entity_poly.pdbx_seq_one_letter_code
_entity_poly.pdbx_strand_id
1 'polypeptide(L)'
;MVVSLVSELRENHVNGFNTQRRITPERVRSLSRVCVPLVTLPDFEPLIEALLTYHGTEPQEKLWPEFFDAVNEAFLLKKISLPKSAIVCLWLRHLPSLEKAMLHLFEKLIFSERNFLRRIECFMKDSLLPEAACHPAIFRIVDEMFRYALLGTDGAPEVLATIQVFTLCFVEALKKENNQLKFTFKTYFPYASPSLVTVLIQHPKDIPQGLWHQPLKHISEMLREVVEDQTPRSSRGPFESWFLFIHFGGWAEMVAEQLLMSEAEPPEALLWLLAFSYSPCDGSHRRAQTMEEVKVVLGHLMKLLRSPTLSARDLQAATGESQGGDPRPPACRRLIRHLLLNFILWAPGGHTVAWEVISLMAQTNEMTHEIISFLDQTLYRWDHLCMEAPASRKLARELLTELLVRVEHRPVGHVAAIQPGITGATG
;
A
#
# COMPACT_ATOMS: atom_id res chain seq x y z
N MET A 1 45.26 4.73 4.77
CA MET A 1 44.88 3.52 5.56
C MET A 1 43.59 2.90 5.05
N VAL A 2 42.45 3.62 5.04
CA VAL A 2 41.14 3.12 4.56
C VAL A 2 41.21 2.50 3.16
N VAL A 3 41.81 3.19 2.18
CA VAL A 3 41.98 2.69 0.80
C VAL A 3 42.69 1.32 0.73
N SER A 4 43.69 1.10 1.61
CA SER A 4 44.42 -0.17 1.68
C SER A 4 43.53 -1.31 2.21
N LEU A 5 42.73 -1.04 3.25
CA LEU A 5 41.81 -2.01 3.83
C LEU A 5 40.66 -2.35 2.87
N VAL A 6 40.14 -1.36 2.16
CA VAL A 6 39.12 -1.55 1.11
C VAL A 6 39.65 -2.44 0.00
N SER A 7 40.88 -2.19 -0.47
CA SER A 7 41.52 -3.02 -1.50
C SER A 7 41.69 -4.46 -1.01
N GLU A 8 42.11 -4.65 0.24
CA GLU A 8 42.29 -5.96 0.85
C GLU A 8 40.96 -6.74 0.99
N LEU A 9 39.85 -6.05 1.32
CA LEU A 9 38.51 -6.66 1.38
C LEU A 9 37.97 -7.01 -0.01
N ARG A 10 38.20 -6.15 -1.02
CA ARG A 10 37.69 -6.34 -2.40
C ARG A 10 38.48 -7.38 -3.20
N GLU A 11 39.81 -7.47 -3.04
CA GLU A 11 40.65 -8.48 -3.71
C GLU A 11 40.21 -9.91 -3.37
N ASN A 12 39.69 -10.13 -2.16
CA ASN A 12 39.14 -11.41 -1.72
C ASN A 12 37.85 -11.82 -2.45
N HIS A 13 37.13 -10.85 -3.01
CA HIS A 13 35.87 -11.08 -3.74
C HIS A 13 36.09 -11.42 -5.22
N VAL A 14 37.19 -10.97 -5.82
CA VAL A 14 37.47 -11.09 -7.27
C VAL A 14 38.35 -12.31 -7.59
N ASN A 15 39.23 -12.74 -6.68
CA ASN A 15 40.20 -13.80 -6.94
C ASN A 15 40.04 -14.98 -5.96
N GLY A 16 39.07 -15.87 -6.22
CA GLY A 16 38.86 -17.11 -5.46
C GLY A 16 40.07 -18.06 -5.39
N PHE A 17 41.15 -17.80 -6.14
CA PHE A 17 42.33 -18.67 -6.27
C PHE A 17 43.62 -18.16 -5.60
N ASN A 18 43.68 -16.93 -5.09
CA ASN A 18 44.89 -16.42 -4.42
C ASN A 18 44.83 -16.66 -2.90
N THR A 19 45.46 -17.74 -2.44
CA THR A 19 45.47 -18.17 -1.03
C THR A 19 46.42 -17.38 -0.11
N GLN A 20 47.30 -16.53 -0.65
CA GLN A 20 48.35 -15.85 0.14
C GLN A 20 47.95 -14.50 0.77
N ARG A 21 46.77 -13.92 0.48
CA ARG A 21 46.33 -12.60 1.00
C ARG A 21 44.87 -12.56 1.51
N ARG A 22 44.35 -13.69 1.99
CA ARG A 22 43.00 -13.72 2.57
C ARG A 22 42.98 -13.08 3.95
N ILE A 23 42.15 -12.06 4.16
CA ILE A 23 41.86 -11.55 5.49
C ILE A 23 41.18 -12.68 6.28
N THR A 24 41.67 -12.93 7.51
CA THR A 24 41.06 -13.94 8.39
C THR A 24 39.70 -13.47 8.90
N PRO A 25 38.74 -14.39 9.15
CA PRO A 25 37.43 -14.03 9.68
C PRO A 25 37.49 -13.19 10.97
N GLU A 26 38.46 -13.46 11.85
CA GLU A 26 38.66 -12.73 13.10
C GLU A 26 39.11 -11.28 12.85
N ARG A 27 39.91 -11.06 11.80
CA ARG A 27 40.32 -9.72 11.40
C ARG A 27 39.16 -8.94 10.78
N VAL A 28 38.31 -9.56 9.96
CA VAL A 28 37.06 -8.93 9.48
C VAL A 28 36.17 -8.53 10.65
N ARG A 29 35.97 -9.45 11.60
CA ARG A 29 35.16 -9.21 12.81
C ARG A 29 35.72 -8.05 13.63
N SER A 30 37.02 -8.03 13.86
CA SER A 30 37.70 -6.96 14.60
C SER A 30 37.59 -5.61 13.90
N LEU A 31 37.77 -5.58 12.57
CA LEU A 31 37.60 -4.37 11.77
C LEU A 31 36.17 -3.83 11.86
N SER A 32 35.17 -4.68 11.72
CA SER A 32 33.76 -4.27 11.84
C SER A 32 33.44 -3.65 13.21
N ARG A 33 33.98 -4.23 14.29
CA ARG A 33 33.82 -3.69 15.65
C ARG A 33 34.46 -2.31 15.81
N VAL A 34 35.65 -2.10 15.26
CA VAL A 34 36.35 -0.80 15.30
C VAL A 34 35.60 0.26 14.46
N CYS A 35 34.88 -0.16 13.42
CA CYS A 35 34.12 0.76 12.58
C CYS A 35 32.82 1.27 13.23
N VAL A 36 32.29 0.62 14.27
CA VAL A 36 31.03 1.00 14.95
C VAL A 36 30.96 2.50 15.29
N PRO A 37 31.93 3.10 16.02
CA PRO A 37 31.90 4.54 16.32
C PRO A 37 32.25 5.45 15.12
N LEU A 38 32.71 4.86 14.00
CA LEU A 38 33.20 5.59 12.83
C LEU A 38 32.20 5.60 11.68
N VAL A 39 31.04 4.96 11.84
CA VAL A 39 30.09 4.73 10.73
C VAL A 39 29.60 6.00 10.05
N THR A 40 29.54 7.12 10.77
CA THR A 40 29.06 8.41 10.24
C THR A 40 30.16 9.28 9.64
N LEU A 41 31.42 8.83 9.65
CA LEU A 41 32.54 9.60 9.13
C LEU A 41 32.67 9.38 7.61
N PRO A 42 32.62 10.43 6.77
CA PRO A 42 32.70 10.29 5.31
C PRO A 42 33.92 9.50 4.82
N ASP A 43 35.07 9.70 5.45
CA ASP A 43 36.33 9.03 5.12
C ASP A 43 36.28 7.49 5.28
N PHE A 44 35.31 6.99 6.05
CA PHE A 44 35.13 5.57 6.33
C PHE A 44 33.98 4.93 5.53
N GLU A 45 33.17 5.70 4.80
CA GLU A 45 32.09 5.18 3.95
C GLU A 45 32.55 4.05 3.00
N PRO A 46 33.68 4.17 2.28
CA PRO A 46 34.14 3.11 1.39
C PRO A 46 34.51 1.81 2.14
N LEU A 47 34.96 1.92 3.39
CA LEU A 47 35.28 0.77 4.24
C LEU A 47 34.00 0.08 4.74
N ILE A 48 32.99 0.86 5.11
CA ILE A 48 31.69 0.36 5.53
C ILE A 48 31.03 -0.40 4.37
N GLU A 49 31.03 0.18 3.18
CA GLU A 49 30.57 -0.49 1.96
C GLU A 49 31.32 -1.81 1.70
N ALA A 50 32.65 -1.78 1.79
CA ALA A 50 33.48 -2.97 1.57
C ALA A 50 33.20 -4.08 2.61
N LEU A 51 32.95 -3.72 3.87
CA LEU A 51 32.58 -4.67 4.91
C LEU A 51 31.20 -5.28 4.66
N LEU A 52 30.20 -4.47 4.31
CA LEU A 52 28.84 -4.96 4.04
C LEU A 52 28.77 -5.89 2.83
N THR A 53 29.54 -5.59 1.79
CA THR A 53 29.61 -6.39 0.57
C THR A 53 30.56 -7.59 0.68
N TYR A 54 31.32 -7.71 1.77
CA TYR A 54 32.23 -8.84 1.98
C TYR A 54 31.45 -10.12 2.29
N HIS A 55 31.48 -11.07 1.35
CA HIS A 55 31.01 -12.43 1.54
C HIS A 55 32.23 -13.36 1.73
N GLY A 56 32.41 -13.85 2.96
CA GLY A 56 33.45 -14.86 3.22
C GLY A 56 33.11 -16.22 2.58
N THR A 57 34.04 -17.16 2.64
CA THR A 57 33.84 -18.53 2.10
C THR A 57 32.99 -19.46 2.98
N GLU A 58 32.59 -18.99 4.17
CA GLU A 58 31.90 -19.81 5.17
C GLU A 58 30.48 -19.29 5.38
N PRO A 59 29.52 -20.16 5.74
CA PRO A 59 28.11 -19.78 5.89
C PRO A 59 27.82 -18.94 7.14
N GLN A 60 28.78 -18.77 8.06
CA GLN A 60 28.59 -18.04 9.31
C GLN A 60 28.83 -16.53 9.13
N GLU A 61 28.04 -15.73 9.83
CA GLU A 61 28.20 -14.27 9.84
C GLU A 61 29.50 -13.86 10.56
N LYS A 62 30.30 -13.04 9.86
CA LYS A 62 31.67 -12.67 10.24
C LYS A 62 31.75 -11.26 10.81
N LEU A 63 30.78 -10.40 10.49
CA LEU A 63 30.70 -9.05 11.03
C LEU A 63 30.14 -9.07 12.45
N TRP A 64 30.51 -8.04 13.19
CA TRP A 64 30.01 -7.79 14.54
C TRP A 64 28.53 -7.35 14.46
N PRO A 65 27.59 -7.92 15.24
CA PRO A 65 26.17 -7.56 15.15
C PRO A 65 25.90 -6.06 15.30
N GLU A 66 26.54 -5.41 16.27
CA GLU A 66 26.36 -3.99 16.57
C GLU A 66 26.91 -3.08 15.45
N PHE A 67 27.74 -3.61 14.55
CA PHE A 67 28.11 -2.91 13.33
C PHE A 67 26.92 -2.77 12.38
N PHE A 68 26.11 -3.82 12.20
CA PHE A 68 24.91 -3.73 11.38
C PHE A 68 23.90 -2.75 11.95
N ASP A 69 23.68 -2.79 13.26
CA ASP A 69 22.80 -1.84 13.94
C ASP A 69 23.26 -0.39 13.76
N ALA A 70 24.56 -0.11 14.01
CA ALA A 70 25.10 1.23 13.88
C ALA A 70 25.01 1.76 12.44
N VAL A 71 25.31 0.92 11.45
CA VAL A 71 25.19 1.26 10.03
C VAL A 71 23.72 1.53 9.66
N ASN A 72 22.80 0.65 10.08
CA ASN A 72 21.38 0.81 9.77
C ASN A 72 20.82 2.09 10.39
N GLU A 73 21.17 2.40 11.63
CA GLU A 73 20.80 3.67 12.27
C GLU A 73 21.34 4.88 11.53
N ALA A 74 22.63 4.86 11.18
CA ALA A 74 23.23 5.94 10.43
C ALA A 74 22.53 6.14 9.07
N PHE A 75 22.15 5.05 8.40
CA PHE A 75 21.44 5.07 7.13
C PHE A 75 20.01 5.64 7.28
N LEU A 76 19.24 5.14 8.25
CA LEU A 76 17.86 5.60 8.50
C LEU A 76 17.81 7.08 8.89
N LEU A 77 18.80 7.54 9.65
CA LEU A 77 18.98 8.95 10.04
C LEU A 77 19.66 9.81 8.96
N LYS A 78 19.93 9.26 7.77
CA LYS A 78 20.59 9.95 6.64
C LYS A 78 21.95 10.56 6.99
N LYS A 79 22.68 9.93 7.92
CA LYS A 79 24.05 10.30 8.34
C LYS A 79 25.15 9.64 7.51
N ILE A 80 24.78 8.69 6.65
CA ILE A 80 25.67 7.98 5.73
C ILE A 80 24.95 7.78 4.40
N SER A 81 25.68 7.83 3.29
CA SER A 81 25.15 7.52 1.96
C SER A 81 25.77 6.23 1.42
N LEU A 82 24.99 5.14 1.42
CA LEU A 82 25.45 3.82 0.94
C LEU A 82 24.81 3.46 -0.40
N PRO A 83 25.53 2.75 -1.29
CA PRO A 83 24.95 2.24 -2.53
C PRO A 83 23.91 1.15 -2.26
N LYS A 84 22.97 0.98 -3.21
CA LYS A 84 21.91 -0.05 -3.17
C LYS A 84 22.45 -1.43 -2.79
N SER A 85 23.56 -1.86 -3.39
CA SER A 85 24.17 -3.17 -3.14
C SER A 85 24.55 -3.38 -1.68
N ALA A 86 25.10 -2.36 -1.01
CA ALA A 86 25.48 -2.44 0.39
C ALA A 86 24.25 -2.54 1.32
N ILE A 87 23.17 -1.81 1.00
CA ILE A 87 21.90 -1.89 1.74
C ILE A 87 21.23 -3.26 1.56
N VAL A 88 21.24 -3.80 0.34
CA VAL A 88 20.75 -5.17 0.10
C VAL A 88 21.56 -6.18 0.91
N CYS A 89 22.90 -6.08 0.93
CA CYS A 89 23.74 -6.97 1.73
C CYS A 89 23.46 -6.83 3.24
N LEU A 90 23.28 -5.60 3.74
CA LEU A 90 22.90 -5.34 5.14
C LEU A 90 21.62 -6.09 5.52
N TRP A 91 20.55 -5.90 4.76
CA TRP A 91 19.24 -6.47 5.07
C TRP A 91 19.13 -7.98 4.82
N LEU A 92 19.91 -8.53 3.88
CA LEU A 92 19.99 -9.99 3.69
C LEU A 92 20.72 -10.70 4.83
N ARG A 93 21.69 -10.03 5.45
CA ARG A 93 22.56 -10.62 6.48
C ARG A 93 22.05 -10.35 7.89
N HIS A 94 21.29 -9.27 8.07
CA HIS A 94 20.81 -8.84 9.38
C HIS A 94 19.32 -8.46 9.35
N LEU A 95 18.47 -9.45 9.63
CA LEU A 95 17.02 -9.28 9.70
C LEU A 95 16.56 -8.13 10.61
N PRO A 96 17.12 -7.94 11.83
CA PRO A 96 16.70 -6.83 12.69
C PRO A 96 16.89 -5.45 12.05
N SER A 97 17.88 -5.28 11.16
CA SER A 97 18.05 -4.02 10.43
C SER A 97 16.93 -3.77 9.43
N LEU A 98 16.46 -4.82 8.73
CA LEU A 98 15.33 -4.71 7.81
C LEU A 98 14.02 -4.44 8.55
N GLU A 99 13.78 -5.15 9.66
CA GLU A 99 12.61 -4.93 10.51
C GLU A 99 12.59 -3.50 11.04
N LYS A 100 13.73 -2.98 11.49
CA LYS A 100 13.84 -1.60 11.96
C LYS A 100 13.64 -0.58 10.84
N ALA A 101 14.10 -0.85 9.62
CA ALA A 101 13.82 0.01 8.47
C ALA A 101 12.33 0.07 8.14
N MET A 102 11.63 -1.07 8.22
CA MET A 102 10.18 -1.15 8.04
C MET A 102 9.41 -0.42 9.15
N LEU A 103 9.81 -0.60 10.42
CA LEU A 103 9.21 0.12 11.54
C LEU A 103 9.41 1.64 11.41
N HIS A 104 10.61 2.07 11.02
CA HIS A 104 10.90 3.49 10.79
C HIS A 104 10.06 4.08 9.65
N LEU A 105 9.77 3.28 8.60
CA LEU A 105 8.84 3.66 7.54
C LEU A 105 7.41 3.81 8.10
N PHE A 106 6.92 2.84 8.87
CA PHE A 106 5.60 2.94 9.50
C PHE A 106 5.48 4.14 10.44
N GLU A 107 6.50 4.42 11.25
CA GLU A 107 6.54 5.62 12.09
C GLU A 107 6.40 6.89 11.24
N LYS A 108 7.17 7.02 10.15
CA LYS A 108 7.06 8.17 9.23
C LYS A 108 5.67 8.33 8.62
N LEU A 109 5.00 7.21 8.34
CA LEU A 109 3.64 7.20 7.78
C LEU A 109 2.61 7.60 8.84
N ILE A 110 2.70 7.07 10.07
CA ILE A 110 1.78 7.38 11.17
C ILE A 110 1.92 8.83 11.64
N PHE A 111 3.15 9.33 11.78
CA PHE A 111 3.42 10.71 12.22
C PHE A 111 3.24 11.75 11.12
N SER A 112 3.06 11.33 9.87
CA SER A 112 2.64 12.23 8.82
C SER A 112 1.17 12.60 9.07
N GLU A 113 0.92 13.85 9.48
CA GLU A 113 -0.43 14.39 9.76
C GLU A 113 -1.47 14.10 8.66
N ARG A 114 -1.03 13.78 7.43
CA ARG A 114 -1.87 13.39 6.30
C ARG A 114 -1.20 12.29 5.45
N ASN A 115 -1.91 11.19 5.27
CA ASN A 115 -1.49 10.04 4.46
C ASN A 115 -1.81 10.23 2.97
N PHE A 116 -1.26 11.28 2.37
CA PHE A 116 -1.36 11.47 0.93
C PHE A 116 -0.47 10.46 0.19
N LEU A 117 -0.99 9.78 -0.82
CA LEU A 117 -0.28 8.73 -1.57
C LEU A 117 1.04 9.24 -2.16
N ARG A 118 1.09 10.48 -2.64
CA ARG A 118 2.34 11.10 -3.14
C ARG A 118 3.42 11.22 -2.06
N ARG A 119 3.01 11.49 -0.82
CA ARG A 119 3.94 11.59 0.32
C ARG A 119 4.42 10.21 0.74
N ILE A 120 3.52 9.22 0.77
CA ILE A 120 3.88 7.81 0.96
C ILE A 120 4.89 7.38 -0.11
N GLU A 121 4.65 7.73 -1.37
CA GLU A 121 5.54 7.42 -2.50
C GLU A 121 6.93 8.04 -2.31
N CYS A 122 7.01 9.29 -1.85
CA CYS A 122 8.29 9.93 -1.52
C CYS A 122 9.02 9.16 -0.42
N PHE A 123 8.34 8.84 0.69
CA PHE A 123 8.95 8.07 1.78
C PHE A 123 9.39 6.67 1.34
N MET A 124 8.63 6.02 0.45
CA MET A 124 8.98 4.73 -0.12
C MET A 124 10.25 4.81 -0.95
N LYS A 125 10.33 5.75 -1.89
CA LYS A 125 11.52 5.93 -2.75
C LYS A 125 12.74 6.33 -1.92
N ASP A 126 12.56 7.17 -0.91
CA ASP A 126 13.64 7.58 -0.01
C ASP A 126 14.17 6.44 0.89
N SER A 127 13.39 5.37 1.08
CA SER A 127 13.77 4.25 1.95
C SER A 127 14.70 3.23 1.30
N LEU A 128 14.78 3.17 -0.04
CA LEU A 128 15.39 2.08 -0.83
C LEU A 128 14.75 0.69 -0.64
N LEU A 129 13.64 0.57 0.10
CA LEU A 129 12.94 -0.70 0.29
C LEU A 129 12.43 -1.29 -1.03
N PRO A 130 11.76 -0.55 -1.92
CA PRO A 130 11.29 -1.10 -3.20
C PRO A 130 12.43 -1.66 -4.05
N GLU A 131 13.56 -0.95 -4.10
CA GLU A 131 14.74 -1.36 -4.85
C GLU A 131 15.41 -2.59 -4.23
N ALA A 132 15.53 -2.65 -2.90
CA ALA A 132 16.11 -3.80 -2.22
C ALA A 132 15.20 -5.03 -2.30
N ALA A 133 13.88 -4.83 -2.31
CA ALA A 133 12.88 -5.87 -2.48
C ALA A 133 12.91 -6.51 -3.88
N CYS A 134 13.65 -5.96 -4.86
CA CYS A 134 13.99 -6.73 -6.06
C CYS A 134 14.79 -8.02 -5.76
N HIS A 135 15.34 -8.16 -4.55
CA HIS A 135 15.77 -9.45 -4.05
C HIS A 135 14.60 -10.20 -3.37
N PRO A 136 14.19 -11.40 -3.84
CA PRO A 136 12.99 -12.09 -3.34
C PRO A 136 12.97 -12.36 -1.84
N ALA A 137 14.12 -12.62 -1.22
CA ALA A 137 14.18 -12.82 0.24
C ALA A 137 13.79 -11.55 1.01
N ILE A 138 14.20 -10.37 0.56
CA ILE A 138 13.83 -9.09 1.18
C ILE A 138 12.34 -8.83 0.95
N PHE A 139 11.87 -9.00 -0.30
CA PHE A 139 10.45 -8.85 -0.62
C PHE A 139 9.57 -9.67 0.32
N ARG A 140 9.88 -10.96 0.52
CA ARG A 140 9.08 -11.84 1.36
C ARG A 140 8.97 -11.35 2.81
N ILE A 141 10.04 -10.80 3.37
CA ILE A 141 9.99 -10.25 4.72
C ILE A 141 9.16 -8.97 4.76
N VAL A 142 9.36 -8.08 3.78
CA VAL A 142 8.59 -6.83 3.68
C VAL A 142 7.09 -7.12 3.50
N ASP A 143 6.75 -8.04 2.60
CA ASP A 143 5.39 -8.52 2.32
C ASP A 143 4.73 -9.11 3.57
N GLU A 144 5.48 -9.92 4.31
CA GLU A 144 5.02 -10.53 5.56
C GLU A 144 4.80 -9.47 6.66
N MET A 145 5.67 -8.46 6.77
CA MET A 145 5.48 -7.36 7.71
C MET A 145 4.24 -6.51 7.37
N PHE A 146 3.97 -6.29 6.08
CA PHE A 146 2.72 -5.66 5.65
C PHE A 146 1.50 -6.53 6.01
N ARG A 147 1.58 -7.84 5.80
CA ARG A 147 0.54 -8.79 6.21
C ARG A 147 0.23 -8.68 7.70
N TYR A 148 1.26 -8.64 8.55
CA TYR A 148 1.09 -8.46 10.00
C TYR A 148 0.53 -7.09 10.36
N ALA A 149 1.00 -6.01 9.73
CA ALA A 149 0.46 -4.66 9.95
C ALA A 149 -1.02 -4.58 9.58
N LEU A 150 -1.42 -5.22 8.47
CA LEU A 150 -2.80 -5.21 8.01
C LEU A 150 -3.74 -5.99 8.94
N LEU A 151 -3.30 -7.17 9.39
CA LEU A 151 -4.05 -7.96 10.39
C LEU A 151 -4.11 -7.25 11.75
N GLY A 152 -3.02 -6.62 12.17
CA GLY A 152 -2.93 -5.90 13.44
C GLY A 152 -3.76 -4.61 13.48
N THR A 153 -4.08 -4.05 12.31
CA THR A 153 -4.87 -2.81 12.17
C THR A 153 -6.30 -3.04 11.66
N ASP A 154 -6.72 -4.31 11.55
CA ASP A 154 -8.02 -4.71 11.00
C ASP A 154 -8.33 -4.06 9.63
N GLY A 155 -7.32 -4.00 8.76
CA GLY A 155 -7.50 -3.46 7.41
C GLY A 155 -7.45 -1.94 7.31
N ALA A 156 -6.65 -1.26 8.15
CA ALA A 156 -6.55 0.20 8.11
C ALA A 156 -6.23 0.74 6.70
N PRO A 157 -6.96 1.77 6.22
CA PRO A 157 -6.76 2.34 4.88
C PRO A 157 -5.33 2.81 4.61
N GLU A 158 -4.64 3.32 5.63
CA GLU A 158 -3.26 3.78 5.57
C GLU A 158 -2.29 2.65 5.24
N VAL A 159 -2.50 1.47 5.83
CA VAL A 159 -1.69 0.28 5.57
C VAL A 159 -1.95 -0.23 4.16
N LEU A 160 -3.22 -0.27 3.73
CA LEU A 160 -3.60 -0.64 2.35
C LEU A 160 -2.93 0.28 1.31
N ALA A 161 -3.03 1.60 1.51
CA ALA A 161 -2.38 2.60 0.67
C ALA A 161 -0.85 2.39 0.61
N THR A 162 -0.24 2.11 1.75
CA THR A 162 1.19 1.86 1.86
C THR A 162 1.62 0.62 1.06
N ILE A 163 0.86 -0.48 1.15
CA ILE A 163 1.09 -1.71 0.39
C ILE A 163 1.00 -1.45 -1.13
N GLN A 164 -0.02 -0.71 -1.55
CA GLN A 164 -0.23 -0.38 -2.96
C GLN A 164 0.89 0.48 -3.53
N VAL A 165 1.29 1.53 -2.80
CA VAL A 165 2.39 2.41 -3.21
C VAL A 165 3.73 1.68 -3.21
N PHE A 166 3.98 0.83 -2.20
CA PHE A 166 5.17 -0.04 -2.18
C PHE A 166 5.20 -0.94 -3.42
N THR A 167 4.09 -1.62 -3.73
CA THR A 167 3.99 -2.54 -4.87
C THR A 167 4.24 -1.82 -6.19
N LEU A 168 3.66 -0.63 -6.36
CA LEU A 168 3.90 0.22 -7.52
C LEU A 168 5.39 0.55 -7.67
N CYS A 169 6.02 1.08 -6.61
CA CYS A 169 7.44 1.43 -6.62
C CYS A 169 8.33 0.21 -6.87
N PHE A 170 7.98 -0.95 -6.30
CA PHE A 170 8.69 -2.21 -6.47
C PHE A 170 8.63 -2.70 -7.93
N VAL A 171 7.44 -2.68 -8.55
CA VAL A 171 7.28 -3.06 -9.96
C VAL A 171 8.07 -2.11 -10.86
N GLU A 172 8.08 -0.81 -10.58
CA GLU A 172 8.92 0.15 -11.31
C GLU A 172 10.41 -0.13 -11.14
N ALA A 173 10.87 -0.39 -9.92
CA ALA A 173 12.27 -0.71 -9.62
C ALA A 173 12.70 -2.01 -10.34
N LEU A 174 11.86 -3.03 -10.33
CA LEU A 174 12.10 -4.31 -10.98
C LEU A 174 12.14 -4.18 -12.52
N LYS A 175 11.32 -3.29 -13.11
CA LYS A 175 11.38 -2.96 -14.55
C LYS A 175 12.69 -2.25 -14.93
N LYS A 176 13.18 -1.34 -14.07
CA LYS A 176 14.42 -0.59 -14.28
C LYS A 176 15.68 -1.42 -14.06
N GLU A 177 15.58 -2.52 -13.32
CA GLU A 177 16.73 -3.36 -13.01
C GLU A 177 17.28 -4.06 -14.28
N ASN A 178 18.47 -3.64 -14.71
CA ASN A 178 19.16 -4.14 -15.91
C ASN A 178 20.01 -5.40 -15.63
N ASN A 179 19.83 -6.03 -14.45
CA ASN A 179 20.67 -7.15 -14.02
C ASN A 179 20.36 -8.44 -14.79
N GLN A 180 21.38 -9.28 -14.98
CA GLN A 180 21.28 -10.57 -15.69
C GLN A 180 20.35 -11.59 -15.01
N LEU A 181 20.01 -11.41 -13.73
CA LEU A 181 19.11 -12.27 -12.96
C LEU A 181 17.76 -11.56 -12.74
N LYS A 182 16.86 -11.65 -13.72
CA LYS A 182 15.47 -11.22 -13.54
C LYS A 182 14.67 -12.36 -12.91
N PHE A 183 14.29 -12.20 -11.65
CA PHE A 183 13.36 -13.14 -11.01
C PHE A 183 11.96 -12.99 -11.60
N THR A 184 11.27 -14.12 -11.78
CA THR A 184 9.87 -14.11 -12.22
C THR A 184 8.96 -13.59 -11.11
N PHE A 185 7.82 -12.99 -11.44
CA PHE A 185 6.86 -12.51 -10.43
C PHE A 185 6.34 -13.60 -9.49
N LYS A 186 6.29 -14.85 -9.98
CA LYS A 186 5.98 -16.04 -9.17
C LYS A 186 6.96 -16.21 -8.00
N THR A 187 8.20 -15.75 -8.12
CA THR A 187 9.20 -15.85 -7.05
C THR A 187 8.86 -14.93 -5.87
N TYR A 188 8.19 -13.81 -6.12
CA TYR A 188 7.78 -12.83 -5.10
C TYR A 188 6.46 -13.23 -4.45
N PHE A 189 5.53 -13.81 -5.22
CA PHE A 189 4.25 -14.32 -4.72
C PHE A 189 4.18 -15.86 -4.83
N PRO A 190 5.01 -16.61 -4.09
CA PRO A 190 5.19 -18.06 -4.29
C PRO A 190 3.94 -18.88 -3.99
N TYR A 191 3.04 -18.33 -3.19
CA TYR A 191 1.81 -19.01 -2.77
C TYR A 191 0.61 -18.66 -3.66
N ALA A 192 0.71 -17.60 -4.48
CA ALA A 192 -0.37 -17.15 -5.34
C ALA A 192 -0.53 -18.03 -6.58
N SER A 193 -1.74 -18.08 -7.13
CA SER A 193 -1.96 -18.73 -8.43
C SER A 193 -1.16 -18.00 -9.51
N PRO A 194 -0.30 -18.69 -10.29
CA PRO A 194 0.51 -18.05 -11.33
C PRO A 194 -0.33 -17.33 -12.39
N SER A 195 -1.51 -17.86 -12.74
CA SER A 195 -2.42 -17.21 -13.69
C SER A 195 -2.93 -15.88 -13.15
N LEU A 196 -3.38 -15.87 -11.89
CA LEU A 196 -3.89 -14.66 -11.23
C LEU A 196 -2.81 -13.57 -11.13
N VAL A 197 -1.58 -13.92 -10.72
CA VAL A 197 -0.46 -12.97 -10.66
C VAL A 197 -0.15 -12.38 -12.03
N THR A 198 -0.20 -13.20 -13.08
CA THR A 198 0.09 -12.77 -14.46
C THR A 198 -0.94 -11.76 -14.98
N VAL A 199 -2.19 -11.86 -14.54
CA VAL A 199 -3.24 -10.89 -14.92
C VAL A 199 -3.13 -9.63 -14.06
N LEU A 200 -2.98 -9.78 -12.74
CA LEU A 200 -2.94 -8.63 -11.82
C LEU A 200 -1.75 -7.70 -12.08
N ILE A 201 -0.64 -8.23 -12.56
CA ILE A 201 0.55 -7.42 -12.83
C ILE A 201 0.44 -6.53 -14.07
N GLN A 202 -0.47 -6.84 -14.98
CA GLN A 202 -0.69 -6.01 -16.14
C GLN A 202 -1.09 -4.62 -15.66
N HIS A 203 -0.36 -3.59 -16.10
CA HIS A 203 -0.68 -2.24 -15.68
C HIS A 203 -1.93 -1.80 -16.43
N PRO A 204 -3.00 -1.31 -15.76
CA PRO A 204 -4.22 -0.96 -16.48
C PRO A 204 -4.02 0.10 -17.57
N LYS A 205 -3.02 0.98 -17.41
CA LYS A 205 -2.52 1.91 -18.46
C LYS A 205 -2.21 1.25 -19.80
N ASP A 206 -1.71 0.02 -19.76
CA ASP A 206 -1.27 -0.69 -20.96
C ASP A 206 -2.47 -1.26 -21.75
N ILE A 207 -3.68 -1.14 -21.19
CA ILE A 207 -4.93 -1.64 -21.77
C ILE A 207 -5.84 -0.45 -22.10
N PRO A 208 -6.38 -0.36 -23.33
CA PRO A 208 -7.37 0.66 -23.66
C PRO A 208 -8.58 0.63 -22.72
N GLN A 209 -9.06 1.80 -22.29
CA GLN A 209 -10.13 1.92 -21.29
C GLN A 209 -11.41 1.14 -21.65
N GLY A 210 -11.78 1.09 -22.92
CA GLY A 210 -12.95 0.34 -23.40
C GLY A 210 -12.81 -1.19 -23.30
N LEU A 211 -11.62 -1.70 -22.99
CA LEU A 211 -11.34 -3.13 -22.85
C LEU A 211 -11.15 -3.57 -21.40
N TRP A 212 -11.18 -2.66 -20.43
CA TRP A 212 -10.96 -2.97 -19.00
C TRP A 212 -11.98 -3.94 -18.41
N HIS A 213 -13.19 -4.00 -18.98
CA HIS A 213 -14.23 -4.92 -18.54
C HIS A 213 -13.78 -6.39 -18.59
N GLN A 214 -13.07 -6.80 -19.65
CA GLN A 214 -12.68 -8.20 -19.85
C GLN A 214 -11.65 -8.68 -18.80
N PRO A 215 -10.52 -7.97 -18.56
CA PRO A 215 -9.61 -8.30 -17.47
C PRO A 215 -10.28 -8.32 -16.10
N LEU A 216 -11.14 -7.34 -15.78
CA LEU A 216 -11.80 -7.28 -14.48
C LEU A 216 -12.75 -8.46 -14.25
N LYS A 217 -13.52 -8.85 -15.28
CA LYS A 217 -14.36 -10.05 -15.25
C LYS A 217 -13.51 -11.30 -15.01
N HIS A 218 -12.41 -11.45 -15.75
CA HIS A 218 -11.51 -12.59 -15.61
C HIS A 218 -10.84 -12.67 -14.22
N ILE A 219 -10.39 -11.54 -13.68
CA ILE A 219 -9.88 -11.44 -12.30
C ILE A 219 -10.95 -11.89 -11.29
N SER A 220 -12.17 -11.41 -11.45
CA SER A 220 -13.28 -11.79 -10.57
C SER A 220 -13.56 -13.29 -10.61
N GLU A 221 -13.56 -13.91 -11.79
CA GLU A 221 -13.83 -15.33 -11.95
C GLU A 221 -12.74 -16.18 -11.26
N MET A 222 -11.46 -15.85 -11.49
CA MET A 222 -10.34 -16.55 -10.84
C MET A 222 -10.36 -16.39 -9.32
N LEU A 223 -10.66 -15.20 -8.81
CA LEU A 223 -10.77 -14.96 -7.37
C LEU A 223 -11.96 -15.70 -6.77
N ARG A 224 -13.11 -15.70 -7.46
CA ARG A 224 -14.32 -16.38 -7.01
C ARG A 224 -14.10 -17.89 -6.91
N GLU A 225 -13.50 -18.51 -7.93
CA GLU A 225 -13.15 -19.93 -7.91
C GLU A 225 -12.31 -20.28 -6.67
N VAL A 226 -11.27 -19.49 -6.37
CA VAL A 226 -10.38 -19.74 -5.22
C VAL A 226 -11.09 -19.50 -3.87
N VAL A 227 -12.02 -18.55 -3.80
CA VAL A 227 -12.65 -18.11 -2.55
C VAL A 227 -13.91 -18.91 -2.23
N GLU A 228 -14.69 -19.31 -3.24
CA GLU A 228 -16.00 -19.96 -3.07
C GLU A 228 -15.94 -21.47 -3.29
N ASP A 229 -15.06 -21.98 -4.16
CA ASP A 229 -14.99 -23.43 -4.44
C ASP A 229 -14.08 -24.20 -3.46
N GLN A 230 -13.86 -23.66 -2.26
CA GLN A 230 -12.99 -24.28 -1.26
C GLN A 230 -13.59 -25.61 -0.76
N THR A 231 -13.04 -26.71 -1.26
CA THR A 231 -13.05 -27.96 -0.50
C THR A 231 -12.24 -27.75 0.79
N PRO A 232 -12.67 -28.29 1.95
CA PRO A 232 -12.04 -28.03 3.26
C PRO A 232 -10.57 -28.49 3.39
N ARG A 233 -9.95 -28.98 2.31
CA ARG A 233 -8.56 -29.44 2.23
C ARG A 233 -7.59 -28.44 1.58
N SER A 234 -8.05 -27.39 0.91
CA SER A 234 -7.14 -26.34 0.42
C SER A 234 -6.86 -25.34 1.54
N SER A 235 -5.65 -25.36 2.08
CA SER A 235 -5.20 -24.64 3.27
C SER A 235 -5.11 -23.11 3.12
N ARG A 236 -5.82 -22.48 2.17
CA ARG A 236 -5.63 -21.06 1.86
C ARG A 236 -6.95 -20.29 1.83
N GLY A 237 -7.17 -19.50 2.88
CA GLY A 237 -8.43 -18.79 3.11
C GLY A 237 -8.62 -17.55 2.21
N PRO A 238 -9.83 -16.96 2.20
CA PRO A 238 -10.19 -15.77 1.43
C PRO A 238 -9.25 -14.57 1.59
N PHE A 239 -8.65 -14.44 2.79
CA PHE A 239 -7.70 -13.38 3.11
C PHE A 239 -6.48 -13.38 2.20
N GLU A 240 -5.92 -14.53 1.84
CA GLU A 240 -4.69 -14.59 1.04
C GLU A 240 -4.91 -14.15 -0.41
N SER A 241 -6.08 -14.48 -0.96
CA SER A 241 -6.50 -14.03 -2.28
C SER A 241 -6.79 -12.53 -2.29
N TRP A 242 -7.41 -12.03 -1.22
CA TRP A 242 -7.63 -10.60 -1.06
C TRP A 242 -6.33 -9.82 -0.84
N PHE A 243 -5.42 -10.34 -0.01
CA PHE A 243 -4.12 -9.75 0.26
C PHE A 243 -3.34 -9.60 -1.05
N LEU A 244 -3.28 -10.63 -1.88
CA LEU A 244 -2.71 -10.52 -3.22
C LEU A 244 -3.43 -9.46 -4.07
N PHE A 245 -4.76 -9.43 -4.05
CA PHE A 245 -5.53 -8.49 -4.86
C PHE A 245 -5.26 -7.02 -4.49
N ILE A 246 -5.15 -6.70 -3.20
CA ILE A 246 -4.91 -5.32 -2.74
C ILE A 246 -3.52 -4.79 -3.10
N HIS A 247 -2.50 -5.66 -3.29
CA HIS A 247 -1.20 -5.23 -3.83
C HIS A 247 -1.38 -4.51 -5.17
N PHE A 248 -2.35 -4.96 -5.97
CA PHE A 248 -2.69 -4.41 -7.28
C PHE A 248 -3.98 -3.58 -7.19
N GLY A 249 -4.07 -2.72 -6.18
CA GLY A 249 -5.26 -1.93 -5.83
C GLY A 249 -5.88 -1.11 -6.96
N GLY A 250 -5.11 -0.77 -7.99
CA GLY A 250 -5.64 -0.12 -9.20
C GLY A 250 -6.80 -0.89 -9.84
N TRP A 251 -6.79 -2.23 -9.76
CA TRP A 251 -7.91 -3.05 -10.26
C TRP A 251 -9.19 -2.86 -9.43
N ALA A 252 -9.09 -2.87 -8.09
CA ALA A 252 -10.23 -2.72 -7.18
C ALA A 252 -10.96 -1.38 -7.41
N GLU A 253 -10.19 -0.30 -7.55
CA GLU A 253 -10.74 1.05 -7.73
C GLU A 253 -11.40 1.24 -9.10
N MET A 254 -10.88 0.60 -10.16
CA MET A 254 -11.49 0.65 -11.49
C MET A 254 -12.85 -0.06 -11.57
N VAL A 255 -13.14 -1.01 -10.68
CA VAL A 255 -14.42 -1.74 -10.69
C VAL A 255 -15.59 -0.76 -10.54
N ALA A 256 -15.49 0.19 -9.59
CA ALA A 256 -16.53 1.17 -9.34
C ALA A 256 -16.78 2.08 -10.55
N GLU A 257 -15.70 2.52 -11.21
CA GLU A 257 -15.80 3.37 -12.40
C GLU A 257 -16.43 2.62 -13.58
N GLN A 258 -16.00 1.38 -13.82
CA GLN A 258 -16.56 0.57 -14.91
C GLN A 258 -18.04 0.24 -14.67
N LEU A 259 -18.45 0.04 -13.42
CA LEU A 259 -19.86 -0.14 -13.06
C LEU A 259 -20.69 1.11 -13.34
N LEU A 260 -20.18 2.30 -13.03
CA LEU A 260 -20.90 3.56 -13.25
C LEU A 260 -20.96 3.99 -14.72
N MET A 261 -19.93 3.64 -15.50
CA MET A 261 -19.84 3.96 -16.93
C MET A 261 -20.57 2.94 -17.82
N SER A 262 -21.03 1.80 -17.26
CA SER A 262 -21.79 0.79 -17.99
C SER A 262 -23.19 1.29 -18.33
N GLU A 263 -23.56 1.27 -19.61
CA GLU A 263 -24.93 1.58 -20.05
C GLU A 263 -25.93 0.43 -19.79
N ALA A 264 -25.40 -0.79 -19.64
CA ALA A 264 -26.15 -2.02 -19.41
C ALA A 264 -26.22 -2.37 -17.91
N GLU A 265 -27.02 -3.40 -17.58
CA GLU A 265 -27.13 -3.94 -16.23
C GLU A 265 -25.74 -4.28 -15.64
N PRO A 266 -25.46 -3.90 -14.39
CA PRO A 266 -24.14 -4.10 -13.78
C PRO A 266 -23.75 -5.59 -13.79
N PRO A 267 -22.61 -5.95 -14.42
CA PRO A 267 -22.16 -7.33 -14.50
C PRO A 267 -21.94 -7.93 -13.11
N GLU A 268 -22.51 -9.11 -12.86
CA GLU A 268 -22.43 -9.79 -11.56
C GLU A 268 -20.99 -10.01 -11.07
N ALA A 269 -20.07 -10.33 -11.98
CA ALA A 269 -18.66 -10.47 -11.69
C ALA A 269 -18.05 -9.19 -11.11
N LEU A 270 -18.38 -8.02 -11.65
CA LEU A 270 -17.87 -6.75 -11.14
C LEU A 270 -18.48 -6.39 -9.78
N LEU A 271 -19.78 -6.64 -9.59
CA LEU A 271 -20.43 -6.45 -8.29
C LEU A 271 -19.78 -7.32 -7.20
N TRP A 272 -19.48 -8.56 -7.55
CA TRP A 272 -18.80 -9.49 -6.66
C TRP A 272 -17.39 -9.03 -6.30
N LEU A 273 -16.60 -8.60 -7.31
CA LEU A 273 -15.24 -8.14 -7.08
C LEU A 273 -15.21 -6.87 -6.22
N LEU A 274 -16.17 -5.97 -6.43
CA LEU A 274 -16.34 -4.79 -5.58
C LEU A 274 -16.66 -5.21 -4.14
N ALA A 275 -17.68 -6.06 -3.93
CA ALA A 275 -18.04 -6.52 -2.59
C ALA A 275 -16.87 -7.24 -1.89
N PHE A 276 -16.14 -8.11 -2.61
CA PHE A 276 -14.97 -8.81 -2.09
C PHE A 276 -13.84 -7.85 -1.69
N SER A 277 -13.63 -6.76 -2.41
CA SER A 277 -12.57 -5.79 -2.11
C SER A 277 -12.79 -5.04 -0.78
N TYR A 278 -14.05 -4.81 -0.40
CA TYR A 278 -14.42 -4.13 0.87
C TYR A 278 -14.65 -5.10 2.03
N SER A 279 -15.08 -6.34 1.73
CA SER A 279 -15.39 -7.37 2.72
C SER A 279 -14.83 -8.75 2.32
N PRO A 280 -13.50 -8.98 2.44
CA PRO A 280 -12.89 -10.23 1.99
C PRO A 280 -13.29 -11.45 2.81
N CYS A 281 -13.58 -11.26 4.09
CA CYS A 281 -13.93 -12.33 5.03
C CYS A 281 -15.43 -12.69 5.00
N ASP A 282 -16.26 -11.93 4.29
CA ASP A 282 -17.68 -12.24 4.17
C ASP A 282 -17.87 -13.52 3.36
N GLY A 283 -18.65 -14.46 3.91
CA GLY A 283 -19.06 -15.68 3.20
C GLY A 283 -20.01 -15.37 2.03
N SER A 284 -20.24 -16.37 1.17
CA SER A 284 -21.05 -16.24 -0.05
C SER A 284 -22.42 -15.58 0.19
N HIS A 285 -23.13 -15.98 1.25
CA HIS A 285 -24.43 -15.40 1.59
C HIS A 285 -24.38 -13.91 1.93
N ARG A 286 -23.44 -13.46 2.78
CA ARG A 286 -23.30 -12.05 3.15
C ARG A 286 -22.84 -11.20 1.96
N ARG A 287 -21.95 -11.76 1.13
CA ARG A 287 -21.48 -11.12 -0.09
C ARG A 287 -22.63 -10.94 -1.08
N ALA A 288 -23.48 -11.95 -1.28
CA ALA A 288 -24.65 -11.86 -2.13
C ALA A 288 -25.64 -10.77 -1.66
N GLN A 289 -25.86 -10.65 -0.34
CA GLN A 289 -26.67 -9.57 0.21
C GLN A 289 -26.07 -8.18 -0.11
N THR A 290 -24.76 -8.02 0.11
CA THR A 290 -24.05 -6.77 -0.21
C THR A 290 -24.16 -6.43 -1.70
N MET A 291 -24.00 -7.43 -2.57
CA MET A 291 -24.13 -7.25 -4.02
C MET A 291 -25.52 -6.77 -4.43
N GLU A 292 -26.59 -7.29 -3.83
CA GLU A 292 -27.96 -6.87 -4.14
C GLU A 292 -28.22 -5.44 -3.66
N GLU A 293 -27.78 -5.08 -2.45
CA GLU A 293 -27.87 -3.70 -1.95
C GLU A 293 -27.14 -2.71 -2.87
N VAL A 294 -25.93 -3.07 -3.30
CA VAL A 294 -25.13 -2.26 -4.22
C VAL A 294 -25.77 -2.17 -5.59
N LYS A 295 -26.34 -3.26 -6.10
CA LYS A 295 -27.06 -3.30 -7.38
C LYS A 295 -28.25 -2.34 -7.38
N VAL A 296 -29.04 -2.31 -6.30
CA VAL A 296 -30.16 -1.38 -6.14
C VAL A 296 -29.68 0.08 -6.16
N VAL A 297 -28.63 0.40 -5.39
CA VAL A 297 -28.06 1.76 -5.35
C VAL A 297 -27.54 2.16 -6.73
N LEU A 298 -26.78 1.31 -7.40
CA LEU A 298 -26.28 1.57 -8.76
C LEU A 298 -27.43 1.79 -9.75
N GLY A 299 -28.49 1.00 -9.68
CA GLY A 299 -29.69 1.18 -10.51
C GLY A 299 -30.36 2.54 -10.29
N HIS A 300 -30.39 3.04 -9.05
CA HIS A 300 -30.85 4.40 -8.75
C HIS A 300 -29.91 5.46 -9.31
N LEU A 301 -28.60 5.33 -9.10
CA LEU A 301 -27.60 6.27 -9.62
C LEU A 301 -27.62 6.36 -11.15
N MET A 302 -27.75 5.23 -11.85
CA MET A 302 -27.87 5.19 -13.31
C MET A 302 -29.15 5.87 -13.83
N LYS A 303 -30.27 5.75 -13.10
CA LYS A 303 -31.50 6.49 -13.43
C LYS A 303 -31.30 8.00 -13.24
N LEU A 304 -30.63 8.39 -12.15
CA LEU A 304 -30.31 9.79 -11.86
C LEU A 304 -29.35 10.40 -12.89
N LEU A 305 -28.41 9.62 -13.45
CA LEU A 305 -27.54 10.06 -14.54
C LEU A 305 -28.33 10.53 -15.78
N ARG A 306 -29.50 9.93 -16.02
CA ARG A 306 -30.38 10.24 -17.15
C ARG A 306 -31.41 11.34 -16.83
N SER A 307 -31.44 11.83 -15.58
CA SER A 307 -32.37 12.87 -15.16
C SER A 307 -31.87 14.26 -15.59
N PRO A 308 -32.73 15.13 -16.14
CA PRO A 308 -32.35 16.50 -16.52
C PRO A 308 -32.08 17.40 -15.30
N THR A 309 -32.61 17.04 -14.13
CA THR A 309 -32.42 17.76 -12.87
C THR A 309 -31.95 16.78 -11.81
N LEU A 310 -30.75 17.01 -11.27
CA LEU A 310 -30.18 16.24 -10.17
C LEU A 310 -30.07 17.13 -8.94
N SER A 311 -30.53 16.64 -7.79
CA SER A 311 -30.34 17.32 -6.50
C SER A 311 -29.59 16.43 -5.49
N ALA A 312 -28.98 17.04 -4.48
CA ALA A 312 -28.33 16.32 -3.39
C ALA A 312 -29.30 15.41 -2.61
N ARG A 313 -30.58 15.79 -2.53
CA ARG A 313 -31.63 14.99 -1.86
C ARG A 313 -31.96 13.72 -2.63
N ASP A 314 -31.95 13.77 -3.97
CA ASP A 314 -32.18 12.59 -4.80
C ASP A 314 -31.08 11.55 -4.60
N LEU A 315 -29.83 12.01 -4.44
CA LEU A 315 -28.69 11.14 -4.17
C LEU A 315 -28.73 10.55 -2.76
N GLN A 316 -29.14 11.33 -1.75
CA GLN A 316 -29.35 10.82 -0.39
C GLN A 316 -30.49 9.78 -0.32
N ALA A 317 -31.56 9.98 -1.11
CA ALA A 317 -32.63 9.01 -1.23
C ALA A 317 -32.15 7.72 -1.92
N ALA A 318 -31.27 7.83 -2.92
CA ALA A 318 -30.73 6.69 -3.67
C ALA A 318 -29.87 5.74 -2.81
N THR A 319 -29.14 6.27 -1.81
CA THR A 319 -28.34 5.45 -0.87
C THR A 319 -29.17 4.83 0.25
N GLY A 320 -30.44 5.25 0.40
CA GLY A 320 -31.40 4.66 1.34
C GLY A 320 -30.95 4.72 2.80
N GLU A 321 -30.07 5.65 3.19
CA GLU A 321 -29.59 5.79 4.58
C GLU A 321 -30.67 6.28 5.55
N SER A 322 -31.82 6.76 5.04
CA SER A 322 -32.95 7.25 5.85
C SER A 322 -34.07 6.24 6.15
N GLN A 323 -34.01 5.00 5.67
CA GLN A 323 -35.07 4.01 5.95
C GLN A 323 -34.69 3.16 7.17
N GLY A 324 -35.53 3.21 8.22
CA GLY A 324 -35.32 2.61 9.55
C GLY A 324 -35.32 1.08 9.61
N GLY A 325 -34.61 0.41 8.71
CA GLY A 325 -34.28 -1.00 8.78
C GLY A 325 -33.02 -1.27 9.59
N ASP A 326 -32.61 -2.54 9.64
CA ASP A 326 -31.39 -2.95 10.34
C ASP A 326 -30.16 -2.17 9.82
N PRO A 327 -29.26 -1.75 10.72
CA PRO A 327 -28.07 -1.01 10.34
C PRO A 327 -27.20 -1.85 9.40
N ARG A 328 -27.01 -1.35 8.16
CA ARG A 328 -26.09 -1.97 7.17
C ARG A 328 -24.70 -2.21 7.76
N PRO A 329 -24.00 -3.29 7.36
CA PRO A 329 -22.61 -3.53 7.75
C PRO A 329 -21.72 -2.31 7.42
N PRO A 330 -20.73 -1.97 8.26
CA PRO A 330 -19.85 -0.81 8.04
C PRO A 330 -19.16 -0.81 6.66
N ALA A 331 -18.69 -1.97 6.21
CA ALA A 331 -18.05 -2.12 4.90
C ALA A 331 -19.00 -1.83 3.72
N CYS A 332 -20.26 -2.26 3.80
CA CYS A 332 -21.29 -1.96 2.80
C CYS A 332 -21.58 -0.45 2.74
N ARG A 333 -21.69 0.22 3.90
CA ARG A 333 -21.87 1.69 3.95
C ARG A 333 -20.69 2.43 3.32
N ARG A 334 -19.47 2.00 3.64
CA ARG A 334 -18.24 2.56 3.04
C ARG A 334 -18.23 2.40 1.53
N LEU A 335 -18.56 1.22 1.04
CA LEU A 335 -18.67 0.92 -0.40
C LEU A 335 -19.71 1.83 -1.08
N ILE A 336 -20.93 1.93 -0.54
CA ILE A 336 -21.99 2.80 -1.08
C ILE A 336 -21.53 4.26 -1.13
N ARG A 337 -20.84 4.71 -0.09
CA ARG A 337 -20.28 6.06 -0.02
C ARG A 337 -19.24 6.31 -1.12
N HIS A 338 -18.30 5.39 -1.29
CA HIS A 338 -17.30 5.47 -2.35
C HIS A 338 -17.93 5.41 -3.76
N LEU A 339 -19.03 4.66 -3.94
CA LEU A 339 -19.80 4.69 -5.19
C LEU A 339 -20.43 6.05 -5.45
N LEU A 340 -21.00 6.67 -4.42
CA LEU A 340 -21.57 8.02 -4.52
C LEU A 340 -20.49 9.06 -4.86
N LEU A 341 -19.30 8.97 -4.23
CA LEU A 341 -18.17 9.85 -4.55
C LEU A 341 -17.70 9.65 -6.00
N ASN A 342 -17.58 8.40 -6.46
CA ASN A 342 -17.26 8.13 -7.88
C ASN A 342 -18.34 8.70 -8.80
N PHE A 343 -19.63 8.53 -8.49
CA PHE A 343 -20.73 9.08 -9.27
C PHE A 343 -20.62 10.60 -9.40
N ILE A 344 -20.38 11.30 -8.28
CA ILE A 344 -20.23 12.76 -8.27
C ILE A 344 -19.04 13.22 -9.12
N LEU A 345 -17.96 12.43 -9.17
CA LEU A 345 -16.78 12.78 -9.97
C LEU A 345 -16.96 12.47 -11.46
N TRP A 346 -17.70 11.43 -11.82
CA TRP A 346 -17.81 10.96 -13.21
C TRP A 346 -19.06 11.45 -13.95
N ALA A 347 -20.16 11.67 -13.24
CA ALA A 347 -21.40 12.17 -13.83
C ALA A 347 -21.36 13.70 -14.01
N PRO A 348 -21.58 14.24 -15.23
CA PRO A 348 -21.64 15.69 -15.44
C PRO A 348 -22.67 16.40 -14.54
N GLY A 349 -23.85 15.78 -14.36
CA GLY A 349 -24.86 16.28 -13.42
C GLY A 349 -24.42 16.20 -11.96
N GLY A 350 -23.55 15.24 -11.61
CA GLY A 350 -22.97 15.13 -10.27
C GLY A 350 -22.06 16.30 -9.91
N HIS A 351 -21.39 16.91 -10.90
CA HIS A 351 -20.45 18.01 -10.67
C HIS A 351 -21.13 19.23 -10.05
N THR A 352 -22.39 19.51 -10.43
CA THR A 352 -23.13 20.68 -9.97
C THR A 352 -23.60 20.57 -8.52
N VAL A 353 -23.84 19.35 -8.04
CA VAL A 353 -24.30 19.06 -6.67
C VAL A 353 -23.21 18.52 -5.75
N ALA A 354 -21.98 18.38 -6.27
CA ALA A 354 -20.87 17.70 -5.59
C ALA A 354 -20.62 18.24 -4.18
N TRP A 355 -20.59 19.56 -4.03
CA TRP A 355 -20.30 20.21 -2.77
C TRP A 355 -21.40 20.05 -1.73
N GLU A 356 -22.66 20.13 -2.17
CA GLU A 356 -23.82 19.91 -1.29
C GLU A 356 -23.81 18.48 -0.76
N VAL A 357 -23.57 17.50 -1.64
CA VAL A 357 -23.53 16.09 -1.25
C VAL A 357 -22.36 15.79 -0.31
N ILE A 358 -21.16 16.29 -0.62
CA ILE A 358 -19.99 16.13 0.27
C ILE A 358 -20.22 16.79 1.62
N SER A 359 -20.84 17.98 1.66
CA SER A 359 -21.18 18.65 2.92
C SER A 359 -22.19 17.84 3.74
N LEU A 360 -23.13 17.14 3.10
CA LEU A 360 -24.06 16.23 3.77
C LEU A 360 -23.37 14.95 4.28
N MET A 361 -22.32 14.48 3.62
CA MET A 361 -21.57 13.27 4.01
C MET A 361 -20.50 13.56 5.07
N ALA A 362 -19.84 14.72 5.00
CA ALA A 362 -18.72 15.12 5.86
C ALA A 362 -19.18 15.65 7.23
N GLN A 363 -20.11 14.96 7.90
CA GLN A 363 -20.65 15.42 9.18
C GLN A 363 -19.67 15.20 10.35
N THR A 364 -18.86 14.14 10.29
CA THR A 364 -17.87 13.78 11.32
C THR A 364 -16.45 13.93 10.79
N ASN A 365 -15.48 14.04 11.70
CA ASN A 365 -14.06 14.10 11.32
C ASN A 365 -13.65 12.81 10.58
N GLU A 366 -14.06 11.64 11.07
CA GLU A 366 -13.78 10.35 10.43
C GLU A 366 -14.28 10.30 8.98
N MET A 367 -15.54 10.71 8.73
CA MET A 367 -16.09 10.75 7.37
C MET A 367 -15.37 11.76 6.49
N THR A 368 -14.98 12.91 7.05
CA THR A 368 -14.20 13.93 6.33
C THR A 368 -12.83 13.38 5.92
N HIS A 369 -12.13 12.71 6.83
CA HIS A 369 -10.85 12.06 6.55
C HIS A 369 -10.98 10.96 5.51
N GLU A 370 -12.05 10.16 5.55
CA GLU A 370 -12.29 9.14 4.53
C GLU A 370 -12.52 9.75 3.14
N ILE A 371 -13.30 10.83 3.03
CA ILE A 371 -13.53 11.53 1.76
C ILE A 371 -12.23 12.14 1.23
N ILE A 372 -11.42 12.77 2.10
CA ILE A 372 -10.10 13.30 1.75
C ILE A 372 -9.20 12.18 1.20
N SER A 373 -9.15 11.04 1.90
CA SER A 373 -8.36 9.88 1.50
C SER A 373 -8.82 9.35 0.14
N PHE A 374 -10.13 9.21 -0.07
CA PHE A 374 -10.71 8.80 -1.35
C PHE A 374 -10.33 9.75 -2.50
N LEU A 375 -10.43 11.06 -2.29
CA LEU A 375 -10.12 12.06 -3.31
C LEU A 375 -8.62 12.06 -3.67
N ASP A 376 -7.75 11.94 -2.67
CA ASP A 376 -6.31 11.85 -2.90
C ASP A 376 -5.94 10.55 -3.66
N GLN A 377 -6.47 9.41 -3.23
CA GLN A 377 -6.29 8.12 -3.91
C GLN A 377 -6.73 8.20 -5.38
N THR A 378 -7.90 8.79 -5.63
CA THR A 378 -8.45 8.98 -6.97
C THR A 378 -7.56 9.86 -7.84
N LEU A 379 -7.09 11.00 -7.32
CA LEU A 379 -6.20 11.90 -8.05
C LEU A 379 -4.84 11.27 -8.36
N TYR A 380 -4.23 10.63 -7.35
CA TYR A 380 -2.98 9.90 -7.50
C TYR A 380 -3.09 8.82 -8.58
N ARG A 381 -4.18 8.03 -8.53
CA ARG A 381 -4.46 7.01 -9.53
C ARG A 381 -4.62 7.60 -10.93
N TRP A 382 -5.35 8.70 -11.10
CA TRP A 382 -5.53 9.30 -12.43
C TRP A 382 -4.22 9.79 -13.05
N ASP A 383 -3.27 10.26 -12.25
CA ASP A 383 -1.92 10.58 -12.73
C ASP A 383 -1.17 9.29 -13.12
N HIS A 384 -1.36 8.22 -12.35
CA HIS A 384 -0.78 6.89 -12.60
C HIS A 384 -1.54 6.04 -13.62
N LEU A 385 -2.71 6.45 -14.12
CA LEU A 385 -3.46 5.76 -15.17
C LEU A 385 -3.57 6.56 -16.47
N CYS A 386 -3.03 7.78 -16.50
CA CYS A 386 -3.17 8.71 -17.64
C CYS A 386 -4.63 8.91 -18.05
N MET A 387 -5.57 8.91 -17.09
CA MET A 387 -6.99 9.08 -17.38
C MET A 387 -7.29 10.50 -17.88
N GLU A 388 -8.00 10.61 -18.99
CA GLU A 388 -8.42 11.87 -19.60
C GLU A 388 -9.80 12.31 -19.07
N ALA A 389 -9.84 12.80 -17.83
CA ALA A 389 -11.04 13.37 -17.22
C ALA A 389 -10.74 14.76 -16.63
N PRO A 390 -10.50 15.80 -17.47
CA PRO A 390 -10.01 17.10 -17.00
C PRO A 390 -11.00 17.81 -16.06
N ALA A 391 -12.30 17.72 -16.33
CA ALA A 391 -13.35 18.30 -15.48
C ALA A 391 -13.41 17.63 -14.10
N SER A 392 -13.48 16.29 -14.08
CA SER A 392 -13.48 15.48 -12.86
C SER A 392 -12.21 15.69 -12.02
N ARG A 393 -11.04 15.78 -12.67
CA ARG A 393 -9.76 16.06 -12.02
C ARG A 393 -9.73 17.46 -11.39
N LYS A 394 -10.26 18.46 -12.08
CA LYS A 394 -10.37 19.82 -11.54
C LYS A 394 -11.28 19.83 -10.30
N LEU A 395 -12.47 19.25 -10.42
CA LEU A 395 -13.43 19.16 -9.31
C LEU A 395 -12.84 18.44 -8.10
N ALA A 396 -12.23 17.27 -8.29
CA ALA A 396 -11.62 16.50 -7.18
C ALA A 396 -10.53 17.31 -6.45
N ARG A 397 -9.71 18.08 -7.17
CA ARG A 397 -8.69 18.97 -6.57
C ARG A 397 -9.30 20.12 -5.77
N GLU A 398 -10.34 20.75 -6.31
CA GLU A 398 -11.06 21.84 -5.64
C GLU A 398 -11.70 21.34 -4.34
N LEU A 399 -12.42 20.20 -4.41
CA LEU A 399 -13.03 19.55 -3.25
C LEU A 399 -12.00 19.16 -2.19
N LEU A 400 -10.88 18.54 -2.61
CA LEU A 400 -9.81 18.15 -1.70
C LEU A 400 -9.22 19.37 -0.99
N THR A 401 -8.93 20.45 -1.73
CA THR A 401 -8.36 21.68 -1.18
C THR A 401 -9.28 22.30 -0.12
N GLU A 402 -10.57 22.42 -0.43
CA GLU A 402 -11.54 23.03 0.47
C GLU A 402 -11.77 22.18 1.74
N LEU A 403 -11.82 20.85 1.60
CA LEU A 403 -11.94 19.95 2.75
C LEU A 403 -10.73 20.03 3.68
N LEU A 404 -9.52 20.16 3.12
CA LEU A 404 -8.29 20.32 3.91
C LEU A 404 -8.29 21.63 4.70
N VAL A 405 -8.75 22.74 4.08
CA VAL A 405 -8.91 24.02 4.77
C VAL A 405 -9.88 23.88 5.95
N ARG A 406 -11.02 23.20 5.76
CA ARG A 406 -12.01 22.99 6.85
C ARG A 406 -11.46 22.19 8.03
N VAL A 407 -10.61 21.19 7.76
CA VAL A 407 -9.97 20.40 8.81
C VAL A 407 -8.95 21.22 9.60
N GLU A 408 -8.20 22.12 8.94
CA GLU A 408 -7.25 23.03 9.60
C GLU A 408 -7.93 24.08 10.49
N HIS A 409 -9.15 24.49 10.13
CA HIS A 409 -9.88 25.56 10.84
C HIS A 409 -10.82 25.03 11.94
N ARG A 410 -10.95 23.71 12.16
CA ARG A 410 -11.69 23.17 13.31
C ARG A 410 -10.77 23.17 14.54
N PRO A 411 -11.04 23.96 15.59
CA PRO A 411 -10.27 23.85 16.83
C PRO A 411 -10.48 22.46 17.42
N VAL A 412 -9.38 21.82 17.83
CA VAL A 412 -9.39 20.56 18.59
C VAL A 412 -10.15 20.80 19.89
N GLY A 413 -11.43 20.40 19.91
CA GLY A 413 -12.32 20.58 21.05
C GLY A 413 -11.93 19.68 22.21
N HIS A 414 -11.44 20.31 23.28
CA HIS A 414 -11.39 19.87 24.68
C HIS A 414 -11.11 18.37 24.94
N VAL A 415 -9.84 18.08 25.24
CA VAL A 415 -9.48 16.98 26.16
C VAL A 415 -10.24 17.22 27.46
N ALA A 416 -11.19 16.34 27.77
CA ALA A 416 -11.90 16.35 29.03
C ALA A 416 -10.88 16.29 30.17
N ALA A 417 -10.79 17.37 30.94
CA ALA A 417 -10.04 17.41 32.16
C ALA A 417 -10.62 16.36 33.12
N ILE A 418 -9.83 15.33 33.40
CA ILE A 418 -10.10 14.41 34.50
C ILE A 418 -9.98 15.24 35.78
N GLN A 419 -11.12 15.58 36.39
CA GLN A 419 -11.14 16.08 37.76
C GLN A 419 -10.68 14.96 38.71
N PRO A 420 -9.71 15.22 39.61
CA PRO A 420 -9.39 14.28 40.67
C PRO A 420 -10.52 14.28 41.71
N GLY A 421 -11.28 13.19 41.73
CA GLY A 421 -12.31 12.91 42.72
C GLY A 421 -11.69 12.75 44.11
N ILE A 422 -12.07 13.68 44.96
CA ILE A 422 -11.92 13.80 46.41
C ILE A 422 -11.99 12.44 47.12
N THR A 423 -10.93 12.11 47.87
CA THR A 423 -10.95 11.14 48.95
C THR A 423 -11.80 11.67 50.11
N GLY A 424 -12.97 11.06 50.30
CA GLY A 424 -13.83 11.27 51.46
C GLY A 424 -14.12 9.93 52.13
N ALA A 425 -13.43 9.66 53.23
CA ALA A 425 -13.77 8.60 54.17
C ALA A 425 -15.04 8.96 54.94
N THR A 426 -15.89 7.96 55.22
CA THR A 426 -16.54 7.61 56.51
C THR A 426 -17.89 6.94 56.28
N GLY A 427 -18.11 5.78 56.93
CA GLY A 427 -19.43 5.16 57.09
C GLY A 427 -19.44 3.67 56.81
#